data_AF-Q96XR0-F1
#
_entry.id   AF-Q96XR0-F1
#
_cell.length_a   1.000
_cell.length_b   1.000
_cell.length_c   1.000
_cell.angle_alpha   90.00
_cell.angle_beta   90.00
_cell.angle_gamma   90.00
#
_symmetry.space_group_name_H-M   'P 1'
#
loop_
_entity.id
_entity.type
_entity.pdbx_description
1 polymer ?
#
loop_
_entity_poly.entity_id
_entity_poly.type
_entity_poly.pdbx_seq_one_letter_code
_entity_poly.pdbx_strand_id
1 'polypeptide(L)'
;MIRIGKIGKDEEEYYFAFDNGKWRQIKVKNKIWRSMKGLKYMEGEIDEQNGTIIKRIYKHDERIFVNYYVIYNGDLKELELNCEEKDKIFEKILYVCDYENKIKFYQYEGNLFEDKIQLQNYIYNKLKKDFDNELIKVEGKVKVETDKAYLFSIKGKEIWIPKSICTLGEGYIEVPLWFAKSKSLISNKEYNQIINEKMKKYESELSKIVFI
;
A
#
# COMPACT_ATOMS: atom_id res chain seq x y z
N MET A 1 -17.53 -5.06 28.16
CA MET A 1 -17.54 -6.21 27.24
C MET A 1 -18.24 -5.76 25.96
N ILE A 2 -17.50 -5.61 24.86
CA ILE A 2 -17.97 -5.01 23.60
C ILE A 2 -17.92 -6.08 22.53
N ARG A 3 -19.01 -6.26 21.77
CA ARG A 3 -19.07 -7.26 20.71
C ARG A 3 -18.44 -6.69 19.44
N ILE A 4 -17.45 -7.39 18.93
CA ILE A 4 -16.92 -7.16 17.58
C ILE A 4 -17.71 -8.07 16.64
N GLY A 5 -18.15 -7.51 15.51
CA GLY A 5 -18.92 -8.22 14.49
C GLY A 5 -18.17 -9.37 13.80
N LYS A 6 -18.54 -9.67 12.55
CA LYS A 6 -18.03 -10.83 11.80
C LYS A 6 -16.57 -10.66 11.38
N ILE A 7 -15.73 -11.64 11.69
CA ILE A 7 -14.31 -11.75 11.29
C ILE A 7 -14.12 -12.94 10.34
N GLY A 8 -13.45 -12.81 9.20
CA GLY A 8 -13.21 -13.94 8.29
C GLY A 8 -12.34 -15.04 8.90
N LYS A 9 -12.60 -16.32 8.55
CA LYS A 9 -11.83 -17.45 9.12
C LYS A 9 -10.37 -17.50 8.70
N ASP A 10 -10.09 -17.07 7.49
CA ASP A 10 -8.78 -17.19 6.85
C ASP A 10 -8.01 -15.86 6.85
N GLU A 11 -8.50 -14.86 7.60
CA GLU A 11 -7.90 -13.53 7.70
C GLU A 11 -6.99 -13.45 8.94
N GLU A 12 -5.73 -13.07 8.73
CA GLU A 12 -4.85 -12.63 9.82
C GLU A 12 -5.31 -11.26 10.28
N GLU A 13 -5.70 -11.14 11.55
CA GLU A 13 -6.33 -9.93 12.06
C GLU A 13 -5.80 -9.50 13.43
N TYR A 14 -5.58 -8.20 13.57
CA TYR A 14 -5.05 -7.54 14.76
C TYR A 14 -5.88 -6.31 15.10
N TYR A 15 -6.09 -6.11 16.40
CA TYR A 15 -6.80 -4.95 16.93
C TYR A 15 -5.89 -4.16 17.84
N PHE A 16 -6.04 -2.84 17.82
CA PHE A 16 -5.32 -1.92 18.68
C PHE A 16 -6.30 -0.91 19.25
N ALA A 17 -6.17 -0.61 20.54
CA ALA A 17 -6.87 0.49 21.19
C ALA A 17 -5.96 1.72 21.22
N PHE A 18 -6.53 2.89 20.95
CA PHE A 18 -5.85 4.16 21.13
C PHE A 18 -6.02 4.63 22.57
N ASP A 19 -4.91 4.78 23.27
CA ASP A 19 -4.88 5.24 24.66
C ASP A 19 -3.66 6.13 24.88
N ASN A 20 -3.88 7.30 25.51
CA ASN A 20 -2.84 8.28 25.82
C ASN A 20 -1.88 8.60 24.65
N GLY A 21 -2.43 8.76 23.45
CA GLY A 21 -1.65 9.11 22.26
C GLY A 21 -0.91 7.93 21.60
N LYS A 22 -1.13 6.70 22.06
CA LYS A 22 -0.43 5.51 21.54
C LYS A 22 -1.39 4.37 21.22
N TRP A 23 -1.00 3.55 20.25
CA TRP A 23 -1.68 2.30 19.93
C TRP A 23 -1.17 1.18 20.82
N ARG A 24 -2.07 0.54 21.55
CA ARG A 24 -1.81 -0.68 22.33
C ARG A 24 -2.52 -1.84 21.65
N GLN A 25 -1.79 -2.90 21.34
CA GLN A 25 -2.40 -4.12 20.80
C GLN A 25 -3.36 -4.73 21.83
N ILE A 26 -4.55 -5.13 21.37
CA ILE A 26 -5.58 -5.76 22.20
C ILE A 26 -5.93 -7.14 21.66
N LYS A 27 -6.29 -8.04 22.57
CA LYS A 27 -6.72 -9.39 22.23
C LYS A 27 -8.23 -9.45 22.21
N VAL A 28 -8.77 -10.07 21.15
CA VAL A 28 -10.17 -10.45 21.10
C VAL A 28 -10.39 -11.67 22.02
N LYS A 29 -11.28 -11.51 23.00
CA LYS A 29 -11.72 -12.53 23.96
C LYS A 29 -13.00 -13.22 23.46
N ASN A 30 -13.38 -14.32 24.10
CA ASN A 30 -14.66 -15.01 23.89
C ASN A 30 -15.00 -15.28 22.41
N LYS A 31 -14.01 -15.75 21.66
CA LYS A 31 -14.12 -15.99 20.21
C LYS A 31 -15.08 -17.15 19.92
N ILE A 32 -16.12 -16.90 19.15
CA ILE A 32 -17.12 -17.88 18.72
C ILE A 32 -17.13 -17.96 17.19
N TRP A 33 -16.83 -19.14 16.65
CA TRP A 33 -16.93 -19.41 15.22
C TRP A 33 -18.38 -19.71 14.82
N ARG A 34 -18.87 -19.02 13.80
CA ARG A 34 -20.19 -19.22 13.18
C ARG A 34 -20.05 -19.52 11.69
N SER A 35 -21.06 -20.19 11.15
CA SER A 35 -21.18 -20.48 9.72
C SER A 35 -22.58 -20.11 9.28
N MET A 36 -22.71 -19.31 8.21
CA MET A 36 -24.00 -18.93 7.64
C MET A 36 -23.88 -18.87 6.12
N LYS A 37 -24.69 -19.67 5.41
CA LYS A 37 -24.77 -19.69 3.93
C LYS A 37 -23.40 -19.77 3.22
N GLY A 38 -22.49 -20.61 3.72
CA GLY A 38 -21.14 -20.79 3.15
C GLY A 38 -20.08 -19.80 3.63
N LEU A 39 -20.47 -18.75 4.36
CA LEU A 39 -19.54 -17.80 5.01
C LEU A 39 -19.21 -18.28 6.43
N LYS A 40 -17.93 -18.55 6.69
CA LYS A 40 -17.41 -18.78 8.05
C LYS A 40 -16.93 -17.47 8.62
N TYR A 41 -17.41 -17.12 9.81
CA TYR A 41 -16.98 -15.92 10.50
C TYR A 41 -16.80 -16.16 12.00
N MET A 42 -16.00 -15.34 12.66
CA MET A 42 -15.81 -15.31 14.10
C MET A 42 -16.48 -14.07 14.67
N GLU A 43 -17.20 -14.25 15.76
CA GLU A 43 -17.60 -13.16 16.66
C GLU A 43 -16.67 -13.20 17.85
N GLY A 44 -16.40 -12.05 18.45
CA GLY A 44 -15.59 -11.99 19.66
C GLY A 44 -15.81 -10.68 20.38
N GLU A 45 -15.09 -10.51 21.47
CA GLU A 45 -15.26 -9.34 22.33
C GLU A 45 -13.93 -8.65 22.59
N ILE A 46 -13.99 -7.32 22.69
CA ILE A 46 -12.90 -6.53 23.27
C ILE A 46 -13.33 -5.93 24.60
N ASP A 47 -12.34 -5.79 25.46
CA ASP A 47 -12.49 -5.35 26.83
C ASP A 47 -11.95 -3.91 26.94
N GLU A 48 -12.68 -3.00 26.31
CA GLU A 48 -12.37 -1.57 26.27
C GLU A 48 -13.62 -0.78 26.66
N GLN A 49 -13.52 0.54 26.78
CA GLN A 49 -14.63 1.38 27.23
C GLN A 49 -15.34 2.06 26.05
N ASN A 50 -16.56 2.54 26.26
CA ASN A 50 -17.23 3.39 25.28
C ASN A 50 -16.38 4.65 25.02
N GLY A 51 -16.31 5.05 23.74
CA GLY A 51 -15.48 6.16 23.28
C GLY A 51 -14.03 5.78 22.96
N THR A 52 -13.60 4.55 23.25
CA THR A 52 -12.26 4.07 22.87
C THR A 52 -12.18 3.89 21.35
N ILE A 53 -11.12 4.43 20.75
CA ILE A 53 -10.85 4.32 19.32
C ILE A 53 -10.11 3.02 19.05
N ILE A 54 -10.57 2.28 18.06
CA ILE A 54 -10.05 0.95 17.70
C ILE A 54 -9.52 0.98 16.27
N LYS A 55 -8.25 0.60 16.11
CA LYS A 55 -7.63 0.29 14.82
C LYS A 55 -7.72 -1.21 14.58
N ARG A 56 -8.25 -1.59 13.42
CA ARG A 56 -8.34 -2.97 12.94
C ARG A 56 -7.41 -3.11 11.74
N ILE A 57 -6.46 -4.04 11.82
CA ILE A 57 -5.56 -4.39 10.74
C ILE A 57 -5.86 -5.84 10.34
N TYR A 58 -6.16 -6.08 9.08
CA TYR A 58 -6.39 -7.44 8.59
C TYR A 58 -5.79 -7.68 7.22
N LYS A 59 -5.43 -8.94 6.93
CA LYS A 59 -4.90 -9.37 5.64
C LYS A 59 -5.93 -10.21 4.89
N HIS A 60 -6.23 -9.80 3.65
CA HIS A 60 -7.11 -10.52 2.73
C HIS A 60 -6.48 -10.53 1.33
N ASP A 61 -6.38 -11.70 0.69
CA ASP A 61 -5.74 -11.87 -0.63
C ASP A 61 -4.38 -11.15 -0.76
N GLU A 62 -3.50 -11.36 0.22
CA GLU A 62 -2.17 -10.74 0.33
C GLU A 62 -2.15 -9.21 0.52
N ARG A 63 -3.32 -8.57 0.59
CA ARG A 63 -3.46 -7.13 0.84
C ARG A 63 -3.73 -6.87 2.31
N ILE A 64 -3.09 -5.84 2.84
CA ILE A 64 -3.29 -5.37 4.21
C ILE A 64 -4.29 -4.22 4.19
N PHE A 65 -5.31 -4.32 5.03
CA PHE A 65 -6.34 -3.31 5.22
C PHE A 65 -6.25 -2.75 6.63
N VAL A 66 -6.48 -1.44 6.75
CA VAL A 66 -6.45 -0.72 8.03
C VAL A 66 -7.73 0.11 8.14
N ASN A 67 -8.56 -0.23 9.12
CA ASN A 67 -9.82 0.45 9.38
C ASN A 67 -9.83 1.01 10.81
N TYR A 68 -10.57 2.09 11.01
CA TYR A 68 -10.67 2.77 12.29
C TYR A 68 -12.13 2.86 12.73
N TYR A 69 -12.36 2.61 14.03
CA TYR A 69 -13.68 2.56 14.64
C TYR A 69 -13.66 3.27 15.98
N VAL A 70 -14.84 3.62 16.49
CA VAL A 70 -15.06 3.96 17.90
C VAL A 70 -16.00 2.95 18.53
N ILE A 71 -15.75 2.64 19.79
CA ILE A 71 -16.67 1.85 20.59
C ILE A 71 -17.85 2.73 21.00
N TYR A 72 -19.05 2.34 20.63
CA TYR A 72 -20.26 3.04 21.03
C TYR A 72 -21.36 2.05 21.39
N ASN A 73 -21.84 2.14 22.64
CA ASN A 73 -22.89 1.27 23.18
C ASN A 73 -22.62 -0.24 23.00
N GLY A 74 -21.37 -0.66 23.18
CA GLY A 74 -21.01 -2.08 23.11
C GLY A 74 -20.75 -2.63 21.71
N ASP A 75 -20.73 -1.79 20.68
CA ASP A 75 -20.40 -2.15 19.30
C ASP A 75 -19.26 -1.28 18.72
N LEU A 76 -18.62 -1.76 17.65
CA LEU A 76 -17.72 -0.96 16.82
C LEU A 76 -18.52 -0.17 15.77
N LYS A 77 -18.41 1.15 15.81
CA LYS A 77 -18.95 2.06 14.78
C LYS A 77 -17.82 2.72 14.01
N GLU A 78 -18.05 3.04 12.74
CA GLU A 78 -17.09 3.83 11.97
C GLU A 78 -16.83 5.19 12.65
N LEU A 79 -15.62 5.72 12.50
CA LEU A 79 -15.30 7.04 13.02
C LEU A 79 -15.99 8.11 12.18
N GLU A 80 -16.77 8.97 12.84
CA GLU A 80 -17.28 10.20 12.26
C GLU A 80 -16.18 11.27 12.33
N LEU A 81 -15.43 11.41 11.24
CA LEU A 81 -14.28 12.32 11.17
C LEU A 81 -14.72 13.72 10.71
N ASN A 82 -14.20 14.75 11.39
CA ASN A 82 -14.27 16.13 10.93
C ASN A 82 -13.05 16.40 10.05
N CYS A 83 -13.25 16.53 8.74
CA CYS A 83 -12.18 16.68 7.77
C CYS A 83 -12.16 18.09 7.17
N GLU A 84 -11.00 18.73 7.21
CA GLU A 84 -10.75 20.03 6.59
C GLU A 84 -9.80 19.87 5.42
N GLU A 85 -10.12 20.49 4.27
CA GLU A 85 -9.19 20.57 3.14
C GLU A 85 -7.97 21.38 3.56
N LYS A 86 -6.79 20.79 3.38
CA LYS A 86 -5.54 21.37 3.84
C LYS A 86 -4.63 21.81 2.69
N ASP A 87 -4.53 20.99 1.65
CA ASP A 87 -3.72 21.29 0.46
C ASP A 87 -4.14 20.41 -0.73
N LYS A 88 -3.52 20.62 -1.90
CA LYS A 88 -3.60 19.75 -3.07
C LYS A 88 -2.22 19.20 -3.43
N ILE A 89 -2.12 17.88 -3.44
CA ILE A 89 -0.92 17.14 -3.83
C ILE A 89 -1.26 16.37 -5.10
N PHE A 90 -0.51 16.59 -6.19
CA PHE A 90 -0.79 15.95 -7.49
C PHE A 90 -2.26 16.08 -7.94
N GLU A 91 -2.83 17.28 -7.78
CA GLU A 91 -4.24 17.60 -8.11
C GLU A 91 -5.28 16.85 -7.27
N LYS A 92 -4.86 16.08 -6.27
CA LYS A 92 -5.74 15.40 -5.31
C LYS A 92 -5.76 16.17 -4.01
N ILE A 93 -6.96 16.31 -3.46
CA ILE A 93 -7.17 17.03 -2.20
C ILE A 93 -6.64 16.18 -1.05
N LEU A 94 -5.84 16.82 -0.21
CA LEU A 94 -5.39 16.29 1.07
C LEU A 94 -6.22 16.92 2.18
N TYR A 95 -6.89 16.09 2.96
CA TYR A 95 -7.63 16.53 4.13
C TYR A 95 -6.86 16.21 5.41
N VAL A 96 -7.01 17.08 6.41
CA VAL A 96 -6.66 16.75 7.80
C VAL A 96 -7.97 16.47 8.51
N CYS A 97 -8.10 15.23 8.98
CA CYS A 97 -9.28 14.73 9.64
C CYS A 97 -9.00 14.58 11.14
N ASP A 98 -9.94 15.00 11.96
CA ASP A 98 -9.87 14.91 13.41
C ASP A 98 -11.09 14.19 13.98
N TYR A 99 -10.88 13.40 15.02
CA TYR A 99 -11.96 12.81 15.80
C TYR A 99 -11.94 13.37 17.23
N GLU A 100 -12.88 14.27 17.53
CA GLU A 100 -13.10 14.86 18.86
C GLU A 100 -11.81 15.40 19.55
N ASN A 101 -10.86 15.92 18.79
CA ASN A 101 -9.51 16.34 19.22
C ASN A 101 -8.68 15.23 19.89
N LYS A 102 -9.06 13.95 19.73
CA LYS A 102 -8.37 12.79 20.30
C LYS A 102 -7.30 12.26 19.37
N ILE A 103 -7.57 12.21 18.08
CA ILE A 103 -6.66 11.68 17.06
C ILE A 103 -6.82 12.44 15.75
N LYS A 104 -5.69 12.63 15.07
CA LYS A 104 -5.62 13.22 13.73
C LYS A 104 -5.22 12.18 12.70
N PHE A 105 -5.83 12.27 11.53
CA PHE A 105 -5.50 11.49 10.35
C PHE A 105 -5.30 12.41 9.16
N TYR A 106 -4.46 11.97 8.22
CA TYR A 106 -4.36 12.57 6.91
C TYR A 106 -5.19 11.72 5.96
N GLN A 107 -6.14 12.32 5.24
CA GLN A 107 -6.93 11.62 4.24
C GLN A 107 -6.50 12.01 2.83
N TYR A 108 -6.14 11.03 2.02
CA TYR A 108 -5.72 11.24 0.64
C TYR A 108 -6.19 10.09 -0.25
N GLU A 109 -6.87 10.44 -1.36
CA GLU A 109 -7.50 9.46 -2.27
C GLU A 109 -8.40 8.43 -1.56
N GLY A 110 -9.10 8.85 -0.51
CA GLY A 110 -10.00 7.97 0.26
C GLY A 110 -9.30 7.10 1.31
N ASN A 111 -7.96 7.11 1.40
CA ASN A 111 -7.21 6.38 2.42
C ASN A 111 -6.88 7.29 3.61
N LEU A 112 -6.85 6.72 4.82
CA LEU A 112 -6.45 7.40 6.05
C LEU A 112 -5.04 7.00 6.47
N PHE A 113 -4.25 7.99 6.90
CA PHE A 113 -2.88 7.82 7.36
C PHE A 113 -2.71 8.45 8.75
N GLU A 114 -2.05 7.75 9.67
CA GLU A 114 -1.86 8.23 11.05
C GLU A 114 -0.82 9.34 11.17
N ASP A 115 0.09 9.39 10.19
CA ASP A 115 1.19 10.34 10.18
C ASP A 115 1.60 10.68 8.74
N LYS A 116 2.38 11.75 8.62
CA LYS A 116 2.91 12.24 7.34
C LYS A 116 3.82 11.23 6.65
N ILE A 117 4.53 10.39 7.41
CA ILE A 117 5.48 9.41 6.87
C ILE A 117 4.71 8.30 6.15
N GLN A 118 3.61 7.82 6.74
CA GLN A 118 2.72 6.85 6.11
C GLN A 118 2.11 7.40 4.82
N LEU A 119 1.63 8.64 4.84
CA LEU A 119 1.12 9.33 3.65
C LEU A 119 2.19 9.46 2.55
N GLN A 120 3.39 9.95 2.91
CA GLN A 120 4.51 10.09 1.98
C GLN A 120 4.91 8.74 1.37
N ASN A 121 5.00 7.69 2.19
CA ASN A 121 5.32 6.34 1.72
C ASN A 121 4.26 5.80 0.76
N TYR A 122 2.97 6.06 1.02
CA TYR A 122 1.89 5.68 0.11
C TYR A 122 2.06 6.34 -1.27
N ILE A 123 2.24 7.67 -1.29
CA ILE A 123 2.40 8.43 -2.53
C ILE A 123 3.69 8.01 -3.26
N TYR A 124 4.80 7.87 -2.54
CA TYR A 124 6.08 7.40 -3.08
C TYR A 124 5.95 6.01 -3.73
N ASN A 125 5.31 5.06 -3.04
CA ASN A 125 5.14 3.70 -3.58
C ASN A 125 4.23 3.67 -4.80
N LYS A 126 3.22 4.56 -4.86
CA LYS A 126 2.38 4.72 -6.04
C LYS A 126 3.18 5.22 -7.24
N LEU A 127 3.91 6.32 -7.08
CA LEU A 127 4.80 6.87 -8.12
C LEU A 127 5.86 5.86 -8.57
N LYS A 128 6.48 5.16 -7.62
CA LYS A 128 7.47 4.12 -7.92
C LYS A 128 6.86 3.00 -8.77
N LYS A 129 5.64 2.56 -8.46
CA LYS A 129 4.93 1.55 -9.25
C LYS A 129 4.67 2.03 -10.67
N ASP A 130 4.37 3.30 -10.86
CA ASP A 130 4.21 3.89 -12.19
C ASP A 130 5.54 3.88 -12.95
N PHE A 131 6.64 4.30 -12.31
CA PHE A 131 7.98 4.26 -12.91
C PHE A 131 8.46 2.85 -13.23
N ASP A 132 8.11 1.87 -12.39
CA ASP A 132 8.43 0.46 -12.59
C ASP A 132 7.82 -0.08 -13.89
N ASN A 133 6.67 0.47 -14.33
CA ASN A 133 6.01 0.08 -15.59
C ASN A 133 6.52 0.83 -16.82
N GLU A 134 7.34 1.86 -16.65
CA GLU A 134 7.93 2.57 -17.79
C GLU A 134 8.97 1.69 -18.50
N LEU A 135 9.01 1.81 -19.84
CA LEU A 135 9.95 1.08 -20.67
C LEU A 135 11.34 1.72 -20.58
N ILE A 136 12.36 0.87 -20.48
CA ILE A 136 13.76 1.27 -20.59
C ILE A 136 14.44 0.54 -21.73
N LYS A 137 15.41 1.20 -22.36
CA LYS A 137 16.25 0.61 -23.39
C LYS A 137 17.39 -0.15 -22.75
N VAL A 138 17.55 -1.39 -23.14
CA VAL A 138 18.64 -2.26 -22.71
C VAL A 138 19.42 -2.68 -23.94
N GLU A 139 20.68 -2.25 -24.03
CA GLU A 139 21.56 -2.59 -25.16
C GLU A 139 21.99 -4.07 -25.13
N GLY A 140 22.05 -4.67 -26.31
CA GLY A 140 22.43 -6.08 -26.46
C GLY A 140 22.08 -6.63 -27.83
N LYS A 141 22.12 -7.97 -27.95
CA LYS A 141 21.89 -8.64 -29.23
C LYS A 141 20.91 -9.79 -29.08
N VAL A 142 19.96 -9.89 -30.00
CA VAL A 142 19.12 -11.10 -30.13
C VAL A 142 19.97 -12.21 -30.72
N LYS A 143 20.00 -13.36 -30.04
CA LYS A 143 20.66 -14.58 -30.53
C LYS A 143 19.68 -15.52 -31.22
N VAL A 144 18.49 -15.66 -30.64
CA VAL A 144 17.43 -16.54 -31.12
C VAL A 144 16.10 -15.83 -30.98
N GLU A 145 15.22 -16.05 -31.95
CA GLU A 145 13.84 -15.59 -31.92
C GLU A 145 12.89 -16.78 -31.98
N THR A 146 11.81 -16.70 -31.23
CA THR A 146 10.67 -17.63 -31.28
C THR A 146 9.38 -16.83 -31.47
N ASP A 147 8.27 -17.52 -31.70
CA ASP A 147 6.95 -16.87 -31.81
C ASP A 147 6.56 -16.07 -30.56
N LYS A 148 7.07 -16.45 -29.37
CA LYS A 148 6.65 -15.87 -28.08
C LYS A 148 7.72 -15.06 -27.37
N ALA A 149 8.99 -15.22 -27.71
CA ALA A 149 10.09 -14.63 -26.96
C ALA A 149 11.36 -14.45 -27.79
N TYR A 150 12.22 -13.52 -27.34
CA TYR A 150 13.58 -13.34 -27.82
C TYR A 150 14.58 -13.90 -26.80
N LEU A 151 15.61 -14.62 -27.26
CA LEU A 151 16.81 -14.89 -26.45
C LEU A 151 17.77 -13.71 -26.63
N PHE A 152 17.83 -12.86 -25.62
CA PHE A 152 18.63 -11.65 -25.64
C PHE A 152 19.94 -11.85 -24.89
N SER A 153 21.05 -11.47 -25.53
CA SER A 153 22.38 -11.54 -24.96
C SER A 153 22.90 -10.17 -24.56
N ILE A 154 23.26 -10.04 -23.28
CA ILE A 154 23.75 -8.80 -22.68
C ILE A 154 24.90 -9.12 -21.73
N LYS A 155 26.05 -8.44 -21.89
CA LYS A 155 27.23 -8.56 -21.00
C LYS A 155 27.60 -10.02 -20.68
N GLY A 156 27.50 -10.92 -21.68
CA GLY A 156 27.80 -12.35 -21.54
C GLY A 156 26.71 -13.22 -20.89
N LYS A 157 25.57 -12.64 -20.51
CA LYS A 157 24.39 -13.38 -20.04
C LYS A 157 23.37 -13.53 -21.17
N GLU A 158 22.58 -14.60 -21.10
CA GLU A 158 21.49 -14.87 -22.04
C GLU A 158 20.18 -14.99 -21.27
N ILE A 159 19.17 -14.24 -21.70
CA ILE A 159 17.88 -14.15 -21.02
C ILE A 159 16.76 -14.23 -22.04
N TRP A 160 15.76 -15.07 -21.75
CA TRP A 160 14.52 -15.11 -22.51
C TRP A 160 13.60 -13.96 -22.11
N ILE A 161 13.21 -13.14 -23.08
CA ILE A 161 12.33 -11.98 -22.90
C ILE A 161 11.05 -12.20 -23.71
N PRO A 162 9.87 -12.28 -23.06
CA PRO A 162 8.59 -12.45 -23.76
C PRO A 162 8.24 -11.25 -24.64
N LYS A 163 7.77 -11.51 -25.87
CA LYS A 163 7.30 -10.47 -26.81
C LYS A 163 6.12 -9.67 -26.26
N SER A 164 5.33 -10.24 -25.36
CA SER A 164 4.16 -9.58 -24.75
C SER A 164 4.51 -8.40 -23.83
N ILE A 165 5.78 -8.25 -23.43
CA ILE A 165 6.24 -7.20 -22.53
C ILE A 165 7.44 -6.43 -23.07
N CYS A 166 7.78 -6.58 -24.35
CA CYS A 166 8.96 -5.92 -24.91
C CYS A 166 8.78 -5.47 -26.35
N THR A 167 9.56 -4.47 -26.72
CA THR A 167 9.70 -3.99 -28.10
C THR A 167 11.16 -4.11 -28.51
N LEU A 168 11.43 -4.73 -29.65
CA LEU A 168 12.79 -4.87 -30.18
C LEU A 168 13.14 -3.63 -31.03
N GLY A 169 14.31 -3.05 -30.78
CA GLY A 169 14.89 -1.99 -31.61
C GLY A 169 16.22 -2.43 -32.22
N GLU A 170 16.85 -1.52 -32.98
CA GLU A 170 18.17 -1.77 -33.56
C GLU A 170 19.25 -1.78 -32.45
N GLY A 171 19.70 -2.96 -32.06
CA GLY A 171 20.77 -3.13 -31.06
C GLY A 171 20.34 -2.95 -29.59
N TYR A 172 19.04 -2.84 -29.34
CA TYR A 172 18.49 -2.75 -27.99
C TYR A 172 17.13 -3.44 -27.90
N ILE A 173 16.70 -3.72 -26.67
CA ILE A 173 15.33 -4.13 -26.35
C ILE A 173 14.73 -3.17 -25.34
N GLU A 174 13.48 -2.79 -25.55
CA GLU A 174 12.69 -2.02 -24.59
C GLU A 174 11.87 -2.97 -23.73
N VAL A 175 12.05 -2.87 -22.40
CA VAL A 175 11.33 -3.67 -21.40
C VAL A 175 10.92 -2.80 -20.22
N PRO A 176 9.85 -3.15 -19.49
CA PRO A 176 9.51 -2.47 -18.25
C PRO A 176 10.66 -2.51 -17.24
N LEU A 177 10.84 -1.40 -16.51
CA LEU A 177 11.89 -1.26 -15.51
C LEU A 177 11.83 -2.36 -14.44
N TRP A 178 10.63 -2.76 -14.00
CA TRP A 178 10.45 -3.87 -13.06
C TRP A 178 11.02 -5.18 -13.60
N PHE A 179 10.82 -5.45 -14.90
CA PHE A 179 11.29 -6.68 -15.54
C PHE A 179 12.81 -6.65 -15.64
N ALA A 180 13.37 -5.53 -16.09
CA ALA A 180 14.81 -5.32 -16.19
C ALA A 180 15.52 -5.55 -14.86
N LYS A 181 14.95 -5.04 -13.76
CA LYS A 181 15.45 -5.32 -12.41
C LYS A 181 15.33 -6.80 -12.05
N SER A 182 14.14 -7.39 -12.21
CA SER A 182 13.87 -8.78 -11.79
C SER A 182 14.75 -9.81 -12.50
N LYS A 183 15.11 -9.54 -13.76
CA LYS A 183 15.98 -10.39 -14.58
C LYS A 183 17.44 -9.95 -14.56
N SER A 184 17.80 -8.96 -13.74
CA SER A 184 19.17 -8.43 -13.63
C SER A 184 19.74 -7.97 -14.98
N LEU A 185 18.90 -7.41 -15.85
CA LEU A 185 19.30 -6.72 -17.08
C LEU A 185 19.99 -5.39 -16.75
N ILE A 186 19.58 -4.77 -15.64
CA ILE A 186 20.23 -3.62 -15.03
C ILE A 186 20.69 -3.95 -13.60
N SER A 187 21.66 -3.21 -13.09
CA SER A 187 22.10 -3.38 -11.70
C SER A 187 21.12 -2.77 -10.70
N ASN A 188 21.12 -3.23 -9.44
CA ASN A 188 20.34 -2.58 -8.37
C ASN A 188 20.73 -1.10 -8.18
N LYS A 189 22.02 -0.77 -8.37
CA LYS A 189 22.51 0.62 -8.31
C LYS A 189 21.88 1.48 -9.40
N GLU A 190 21.89 0.98 -10.64
CA GLU A 190 21.30 1.63 -11.80
C GLU A 190 19.78 1.79 -11.67
N TYR A 191 19.08 0.74 -11.21
CA TYR A 191 17.66 0.82 -10.89
C TYR A 191 17.35 1.93 -9.88
N ASN A 192 18.07 1.96 -8.76
CA ASN A 192 17.87 2.99 -7.73
C ASN A 192 18.18 4.39 -8.26
N GLN A 193 19.20 4.52 -9.11
CA GLN A 193 19.53 5.79 -9.74
C GLN A 193 18.40 6.29 -10.64
N ILE A 194 17.84 5.43 -11.50
CA ILE A 194 16.70 5.76 -12.37
C ILE A 194 15.49 6.20 -11.53
N ILE A 195 15.14 5.44 -10.49
CA ILE A 195 14.01 5.78 -9.61
C ILE A 195 14.27 7.13 -8.91
N ASN A 196 15.47 7.36 -8.38
CA ASN A 196 15.80 8.61 -7.71
C ASN A 196 15.75 9.81 -8.66
N GLU A 197 16.30 9.69 -9.88
CA GLU A 197 16.25 10.74 -10.89
C GLU A 197 14.82 11.09 -11.30
N LYS A 198 13.94 10.09 -11.40
CA LYS A 198 12.51 10.31 -11.65
C LYS A 198 11.82 10.96 -10.45
N MET A 199 12.09 10.48 -9.24
CA MET A 199 11.52 11.01 -8.00
C MET A 199 11.88 12.48 -7.75
N LYS A 200 13.07 12.93 -8.17
CA LYS A 200 13.47 14.35 -8.07
C LYS A 200 12.47 15.31 -8.70
N LYS A 201 11.78 14.91 -9.78
CA LYS A 201 10.74 15.73 -10.41
C LYS A 201 9.53 15.98 -9.50
N TYR A 202 9.34 15.13 -8.50
CA TYR A 202 8.21 15.12 -7.58
C TYR A 202 8.58 15.57 -6.16
N GLU A 203 9.87 15.81 -5.87
CA GLU A 203 10.36 16.22 -4.55
C GLU A 203 9.68 17.50 -4.04
N SER A 204 9.44 18.48 -4.91
CA SER A 204 8.78 19.73 -4.53
C SER A 204 7.33 19.54 -4.09
N GLU A 205 6.62 18.57 -4.65
CA GLU A 205 5.24 18.27 -4.24
C GLU A 205 5.23 17.40 -2.99
N LEU A 206 6.13 16.42 -2.90
CA LEU A 206 6.28 15.56 -1.71
C LEU A 206 6.72 16.34 -0.47
N SER A 207 7.52 17.40 -0.65
CA SER A 207 7.99 18.24 0.46
C SER A 207 6.87 19.04 1.11
N LYS A 208 5.80 19.40 0.38
CA LYS A 208 4.62 20.06 0.94
C LYS A 208 4.05 19.29 2.13
N ILE A 209 4.04 17.96 2.05
CA ILE A 209 3.51 17.08 3.11
C ILE A 209 4.27 17.26 4.44
N VAL A 210 5.57 17.56 4.40
CA VAL A 210 6.38 17.79 5.61
C VAL A 210 5.89 19.02 6.38
N PHE A 211 5.45 20.05 5.68
CA PHE A 211 5.10 21.36 6.24
C PHE A 211 3.61 21.53 6.59
N ILE A 212 2.80 20.49 6.40
CA ILE A 212 1.35 20.51 6.67
C ILE A 212 1.02 20.48 8.16
#